data_AF-A0A952C7D1-F1
#
_entry.id   AF-A0A952C7D1-F1
#
_cell.length_a   1.000
_cell.length_b   1.000
_cell.length_c   1.000
_cell.angle_alpha   90.00
_cell.angle_beta   90.00
_cell.angle_gamma   90.00
#
_symmetry.space_group_name_H-M   'P 1'
#
loop_
_entity.id
_entity.type
_entity.pdbx_description
1 polymer ?
#
loop_
_entity_poly.entity_id
_entity_poly.type
_entity_poly.pdbx_seq_one_letter_code
_entity_poly.pdbx_strand_id
1 'polypeptide(L)'
;MSSQNEILTYIPQRPPFVMVDEITGVDDSSGKTRFIVTKENIFFRERKLTEPALIENIAQTAAARIGYLCHQNNEPVPVGFIGAVQNLEINRLPLE
;
A
#
# COMPACT_ATOMS: atom_id res chain seq x y z
N MET A 1 -11.05 7.92 9.92
CA MET A 1 -11.05 6.46 10.15
C MET A 1 -11.70 5.87 8.94
N SER A 2 -10.90 5.56 7.94
CA SER A 2 -11.39 4.99 6.69
C SER A 2 -11.55 3.49 6.89
N SER A 3 -12.75 2.96 6.63
CA SER A 3 -13.02 1.53 6.70
C SER A 3 -12.25 0.77 5.61
N GLN A 4 -11.91 -0.51 5.80
CA GLN A 4 -11.20 -1.33 4.78
C GLN A 4 -11.90 -1.37 3.39
N ASN A 5 -13.17 -0.99 3.29
CA ASN A 5 -13.85 -0.83 2.00
C ASN A 5 -13.44 0.43 1.24
N GLU A 6 -13.00 1.49 1.94
CA GLU A 6 -12.60 2.75 1.31
C GLU A 6 -11.26 2.62 0.59
N ILE A 7 -10.31 1.85 1.12
CA ILE A 7 -8.99 1.72 0.49
C ILE A 7 -9.08 1.11 -0.92
N LEU A 8 -10.01 0.17 -1.14
CA LEU A 8 -10.23 -0.48 -2.43
C LEU A 8 -10.80 0.47 -3.50
N THR A 9 -11.34 1.62 -3.09
CA THR A 9 -11.75 2.71 -3.97
C THR A 9 -10.55 3.49 -4.50
N TYR A 10 -9.44 3.53 -3.76
CA TYR A 10 -8.26 4.32 -4.08
C TYR A 10 -7.16 3.52 -4.78
N ILE A 11 -7.24 2.19 -4.80
CA ILE A 11 -6.22 1.35 -5.44
C ILE A 11 -6.87 0.33 -6.39
N PRO A 12 -6.22 -0.03 -7.51
CA PRO A 12 -6.72 -1.08 -8.40
C PRO A 12 -6.50 -2.51 -7.86
N GLN A 13 -5.56 -2.71 -6.94
CA GLN A 13 -5.24 -4.04 -6.39
C GLN A 13 -6.40 -4.64 -5.60
N ARG A 14 -6.51 -5.98 -5.59
CA ARG A 14 -7.59 -6.72 -4.94
C ARG A 14 -7.03 -7.88 -4.11
N PRO A 15 -7.74 -8.35 -3.07
CA PRO A 15 -7.31 -9.49 -2.28
C PRO A 15 -6.99 -10.71 -3.15
N PRO A 16 -5.95 -11.50 -2.83
CA PRO A 16 -5.14 -11.42 -1.61
C PRO A 16 -3.91 -10.51 -1.71
N PHE A 17 -3.85 -9.62 -2.71
CA PHE A 17 -2.70 -8.77 -3.03
C PHE A 17 -2.88 -7.30 -2.58
N VAL A 18 -3.66 -7.06 -1.54
CA VAL A 18 -3.82 -5.72 -0.93
C VAL A 18 -2.83 -5.60 0.22
N MET A 19 -1.94 -4.61 0.12
CA MET A 19 -0.82 -4.39 1.02
C MET A 19 -0.92 -3.04 1.76
N VAL A 20 -2.11 -2.44 1.82
CA VAL A 20 -2.43 -1.22 2.57
C VAL A 20 -3.87 -1.34 3.12
N ASP A 21 -4.11 -0.91 4.37
CA ASP A 21 -5.43 -0.97 5.00
C ASP A 21 -6.11 0.40 5.08
N GLU A 22 -5.36 1.43 5.45
CA GLU A 22 -5.90 2.77 5.72
C GLU A 22 -4.94 3.85 5.24
N ILE A 23 -5.46 4.91 4.64
CA ILE A 23 -4.73 6.18 4.45
C ILE A 23 -4.81 6.98 5.76
N THR A 24 -3.66 7.23 6.38
CA THR A 24 -3.56 7.99 7.65
C THR A 24 -3.17 9.45 7.44
N GLY A 25 -2.76 9.82 6.23
CA GLY A 25 -2.51 11.21 5.86
C GLY A 25 -2.12 11.35 4.39
N VAL A 26 -2.53 12.46 3.77
CA VAL A 26 -2.13 12.87 2.43
C VAL A 26 -1.78 14.34 2.49
N ASP A 27 -0.66 14.71 1.88
CA ASP A 27 -0.28 16.09 1.61
C ASP A 27 0.18 16.25 0.16
N ASP A 28 0.55 17.47 -0.23
CA ASP A 28 0.93 17.86 -1.60
C ASP A 28 2.10 17.04 -2.17
N SER A 29 2.92 16.43 -1.32
CA SER A 29 4.14 15.70 -1.71
C SER A 29 4.19 14.25 -1.22
N SER A 30 3.37 13.89 -0.24
CA SER A 30 3.49 12.62 0.48
C SER A 30 2.15 11.96 0.77
N GLY A 31 2.18 10.65 0.99
CA GLY A 31 1.05 9.84 1.39
C GLY A 31 1.50 8.88 2.48
N LYS A 32 0.67 8.71 3.48
CA LYS A 32 0.94 7.84 4.64
C LYS A 32 -0.19 6.84 4.76
N THR A 33 0.18 5.58 4.92
CA THR A 33 -0.77 4.48 5.10
C THR A 33 -0.44 3.68 6.36
N ARG A 34 -1.38 2.84 6.74
CA ARG A 34 -1.22 1.80 7.76
C ARG A 34 -1.46 0.45 7.09
N PHE A 35 -0.72 -0.56 7.52
CA PHE A 35 -0.92 -1.94 7.14
C PHE A 35 -0.78 -2.85 8.36
N ILE A 36 -1.73 -3.74 8.57
CA ILE A 36 -1.75 -4.73 9.64
C ILE A 36 -1.08 -6.00 9.12
N VAL A 37 -0.01 -6.42 9.79
CA VAL A 37 0.65 -7.68 9.48
C VAL A 37 -0.22 -8.83 9.96
N THR A 38 -0.52 -9.77 9.07
CA THR A 38 -1.27 -10.98 9.40
C THR A 38 -0.54 -12.21 8.88
N LYS A 39 -0.68 -13.34 9.57
CA LYS A 39 -0.12 -14.63 9.11
C LYS A 39 -0.74 -15.15 7.82
N GLU A 40 -1.93 -14.67 7.46
CA GLU A 40 -2.64 -14.97 6.22
C GLU A 40 -2.09 -14.20 5.00
N ASN A 41 -1.23 -13.20 5.22
CA ASN A 41 -0.64 -12.45 4.12
C ASN A 41 0.20 -13.37 3.22
N ILE A 42 0.06 -13.22 1.91
CA ILE A 42 0.72 -14.07 0.89
C ILE A 42 2.26 -14.05 0.99
N PHE A 43 2.83 -12.96 1.52
CA PHE A 43 4.26 -12.77 1.70
C PHE A 43 4.75 -13.10 3.10
N PHE A 44 3.87 -13.57 3.99
CA PHE A 44 4.24 -13.99 5.33
C PHE A 44 4.90 -15.38 5.30
N ARG A 45 6.15 -15.46 5.78
CA ARG A 45 6.97 -16.67 5.85
C ARG A 45 7.82 -16.62 7.11
N GLU A 46 8.03 -17.76 7.77
CA GLU A 46 8.93 -17.84 8.93
C GLU A 46 8.64 -16.78 10.03
N ARG A 47 7.34 -16.53 10.31
CA ARG A 47 6.86 -15.58 11.33
C ARG A 47 7.15 -14.10 11.04
N LYS A 48 7.42 -13.75 9.78
CA LYS A 48 7.67 -12.36 9.34
C LYS A 48 7.13 -12.14 7.93
N LEU A 49 6.94 -10.88 7.55
CA LEU A 49 6.80 -10.53 6.14
C LEU A 49 8.15 -10.65 5.43
N THR A 50 8.12 -10.95 4.14
CA THR A 50 9.31 -10.93 3.27
C THR A 50 9.46 -9.57 2.58
N GLU A 51 10.62 -9.32 2.00
CA GLU A 51 11.00 -8.08 1.32
C GLU A 51 9.98 -7.61 0.25
N PRO A 52 9.39 -8.50 -0.58
CA PRO A 52 8.34 -8.11 -1.53
C PRO A 52 7.13 -7.44 -0.87
N ALA A 53 6.79 -7.82 0.36
CA ALA A 53 5.68 -7.21 1.09
C ALA A 53 5.92 -5.72 1.35
N LEU A 54 7.16 -5.34 1.70
CA LEU A 54 7.52 -3.96 1.96
C LEU A 54 7.54 -3.15 0.65
N ILE A 55 8.10 -3.72 -0.41
CA ILE A 55 8.14 -3.09 -1.74
C ILE A 55 6.70 -2.81 -2.23
N GLU A 56 5.83 -3.80 -2.13
CA GLU A 56 4.43 -3.67 -2.56
C GLU A 56 3.65 -2.72 -1.64
N ASN A 57 3.87 -2.75 -0.33
CA ASN A 57 3.28 -1.77 0.60
C ASN A 57 3.69 -0.32 0.23
N ILE A 58 4.96 -0.08 -0.13
CA ILE A 58 5.44 1.23 -0.59
C ILE A 58 4.74 1.62 -1.91
N ALA A 59 4.69 0.71 -2.88
CA ALA A 59 4.06 0.96 -4.16
C ALA A 59 2.56 1.26 -4.03
N GLN A 60 1.84 0.47 -3.24
CA GLN A 60 0.41 0.68 -3.00
C GLN A 60 0.13 1.91 -2.13
N THR A 61 1.07 2.34 -1.29
CA THR A 61 0.97 3.63 -0.58
C THR A 61 1.01 4.80 -1.56
N ALA A 62 1.91 4.75 -2.55
CA ALA A 62 1.93 5.74 -3.62
C ALA A 62 0.65 5.69 -4.46
N ALA A 63 0.17 4.49 -4.83
CA ALA A 63 -1.09 4.33 -5.56
C ALA A 63 -2.29 4.88 -4.78
N ALA A 64 -2.39 4.56 -3.48
CA ALA A 64 -3.48 5.02 -2.61
C ALA A 64 -3.53 6.54 -2.50
N ARG A 65 -2.36 7.20 -2.42
CA ARG A 65 -2.27 8.67 -2.45
C ARG A 65 -2.85 9.24 -3.75
N ILE A 66 -2.41 8.71 -4.89
CA ILE A 66 -2.90 9.18 -6.21
C ILE A 66 -4.39 8.91 -6.35
N GLY A 67 -4.86 7.71 -5.99
CA GLY A 67 -6.28 7.38 -6.06
C GLY A 67 -7.14 8.25 -5.15
N TYR A 68 -6.65 8.62 -3.97
CA TYR A 68 -7.32 9.59 -3.10
C TYR A 68 -7.45 10.97 -3.76
N LEU A 69 -6.38 11.48 -4.38
CA LEU A 69 -6.41 12.77 -5.09
C LEU A 69 -7.32 12.72 -6.32
N CYS A 70 -7.26 11.66 -7.13
CA CYS A 70 -8.17 11.46 -8.26
C CYS A 70 -9.62 11.40 -7.79
N HIS A 71 -9.90 10.68 -6.69
CA HIS A 71 -11.24 10.62 -6.12
C HIS A 71 -11.74 11.99 -5.67
N GLN A 72 -10.90 12.84 -5.06
CA GLN A 72 -11.28 14.23 -4.73
C GLN A 72 -11.64 15.06 -5.97
N ASN A 73 -10.98 14.79 -7.09
CA ASN A 73 -11.21 15.47 -8.36
C ASN A 73 -12.29 14.81 -9.25
N ASN A 74 -12.96 13.74 -8.78
CA ASN A 74 -13.87 12.91 -9.57
C ASN A 74 -13.23 12.30 -10.84
N GLU A 75 -11.95 11.97 -10.77
CA GLU A 75 -11.19 11.32 -11.82
C GLU A 75 -11.08 9.80 -11.56
N PRO A 76 -10.98 8.98 -12.62
CA PRO A 76 -10.76 7.55 -12.45
C PRO A 76 -9.38 7.27 -11.83
N VAL A 77 -9.31 6.28 -10.94
CA VAL A 77 -8.03 5.83 -10.37
C VAL A 77 -7.16 5.22 -11.48
N PRO A 78 -5.95 5.75 -11.74
CA PRO A 78 -5.09 5.24 -12.80
C PRO A 78 -4.43 3.92 -12.40
N VAL A 79 -4.09 3.11 -13.41
CA VAL A 79 -3.19 1.96 -13.22
C VAL A 79 -1.76 2.47 -13.15
N GLY A 80 -1.07 2.21 -12.03
CA GLY A 80 0.33 2.55 -11.82
C GLY A 80 1.26 1.36 -12.07
N PHE A 81 2.49 1.64 -12.48
CA PHE A 81 3.56 0.65 -12.65
C PHE A 81 4.79 1.08 -11.86
N ILE A 82 5.47 0.11 -11.23
CA ILE A 82 6.77 0.32 -10.62
C ILE A 82 7.80 0.39 -11.76
N GLY A 83 8.32 1.58 -12.06
CA GLY A 83 9.35 1.75 -13.10
C GLY A 83 10.73 1.29 -12.63
N ALA A 84 11.07 1.58 -11.38
CA ALA A 84 12.31 1.14 -10.75
C ALA A 84 12.18 1.15 -9.22
N VAL A 85 12.98 0.31 -8.55
CA VAL A 85 13.26 0.39 -7.12
C VAL A 85 14.74 0.70 -6.98
N GLN A 86 15.09 1.81 -6.34
CA GLN A 86 16.46 2.28 -6.21
C GLN A 86 16.78 2.58 -4.74
N ASN A 87 18.02 2.30 -4.33
CA ASN A 87 18.53 2.58 -2.98
C ASN A 87 17.63 2.02 -1.85
N LEU A 88 17.01 0.86 -2.08
CA LEU A 88 16.21 0.19 -1.06
C LEU A 88 17.13 -0.54 -0.07
N GLU A 89 17.04 -0.17 1.20
CA GLU A 89 17.69 -0.86 2.31
C GLU A 89 16.64 -1.36 3.30
N ILE A 90 16.62 -2.66 3.57
CA ILE A 90 15.71 -3.28 4.53
C ILE A 90 16.51 -3.67 5.78
N ASN A 91 16.39 -2.85 6.82
CA ASN A 91 17.07 -3.08 8.10
C ASN A 91 16.34 -4.12 8.98
N ARG A 92 15.02 -4.25 8.81
CA ARG A 92 14.19 -5.18 9.57
C ARG A 92 12.92 -5.53 8.79
N LEU A 93 12.47 -6.77 8.96
CA LEU A 93 11.20 -7.25 8.45
C LEU A 93 10.11 -7.19 9.53
N PRO A 94 8.88 -6.77 9.20
CA PRO A 94 7.76 -6.78 10.12
C PRO A 94 7.41 -8.19 10.59
N LEU A 95 7.08 -8.28 11.88
CA LEU A 95 6.53 -9.49 12.51
C LEU A 95 5.02 -9.28 12.69
N GLU A 96 4.29 -10.37 12.94
CA GLU A 96 2.91 -10.29 13.46
C GLU A 96 2.88 -9.69 14.87
#